data_AF-A0A7N0ZX09-F1
#
_entry.id   AF-A0A7N0ZX09-F1
#
_cell.length_a   1.000
_cell.length_b   1.000
_cell.length_c   1.000
_cell.angle_alpha   90.00
_cell.angle_beta   90.00
_cell.angle_gamma   90.00
#
_symmetry.space_group_name_H-M   'P 1'
#
loop_
_entity.id
_entity.type
_entity.pdbx_description
1 polymer ?
#
loop_
_entity_poly.entity_id
_entity_poly.type
_entity_poly.pdbx_seq_one_letter_code
_entity_poly.pdbx_strand_id
1 'polypeptide(L)'
;MDTTPLQDDVLEGKNASRNVQLDETDDSMMADGANMNAKRKTGQGIGKKRQTKEEKMKLMEEKKLKREQEKLQKAALKAEEAERKKLDKEKKKWEKGKFALKSIVAEVDRRIVEQGSTGGHLLSRIVEKGLSFRITSYPIERSIIWSMAVPEELSELTSFQGTEIQYVSIVLEADEFSSLVTAGSFMDHVSRVQTRYSTYTVCYITNRLMSYIHKREQEQYKNLDKSSWRRPPVEEVLAKLTTHFCRVRSRLCVDEAELAEHVVGLTSSLASC
;
A
#
# COMPACT_ATOMS: atom_id res chain seq x y z
N MET A 1 24.20 51.38 -13.85
CA MET A 1 24.68 50.36 -14.79
C MET A 1 23.76 49.18 -14.61
N ASP A 2 22.53 49.21 -15.15
CA ASP A 2 22.19 49.06 -16.59
C ASP A 2 22.84 47.80 -17.15
N THR A 3 22.14 46.80 -17.69
CA THR A 3 20.89 46.81 -18.46
C THR A 3 20.17 45.45 -18.37
N THR A 4 18.84 45.48 -18.52
CA THR A 4 17.95 44.35 -18.82
C THR A 4 17.88 44.12 -20.38
N PRO A 5 16.88 43.43 -20.98
CA PRO A 5 16.96 42.05 -21.49
C PRO A 5 16.51 41.91 -22.99
N LEU A 6 16.76 40.79 -23.68
CA LEU A 6 16.16 40.42 -24.99
C LEU A 6 16.16 38.87 -25.11
N GLN A 7 15.08 38.10 -25.37
CA GLN A 7 14.14 38.01 -26.53
C GLN A 7 14.87 37.67 -27.85
N ASP A 8 14.42 36.81 -28.78
CA ASP A 8 13.16 36.10 -29.05
C ASP A 8 13.42 35.01 -30.14
N ASP A 9 12.34 34.33 -30.58
CA ASP A 9 12.09 33.58 -31.83
C ASP A 9 11.89 32.05 -31.71
N VAL A 10 10.65 31.54 -31.65
CA VAL A 10 9.59 31.41 -32.70
C VAL A 10 9.85 30.23 -33.62
N LEU A 11 8.95 29.24 -33.59
CA LEU A 11 8.40 28.60 -34.79
C LEU A 11 6.96 28.13 -34.55
N GLU A 12 6.02 28.89 -35.14
CA GLU A 12 4.67 28.46 -35.51
C GLU A 12 4.72 27.35 -36.58
N GLY A 13 3.78 26.42 -36.52
CA GLY A 13 3.50 25.45 -37.59
C GLY A 13 2.01 25.15 -37.68
N LYS A 14 1.31 25.88 -38.55
CA LYS A 14 -0.10 25.71 -38.92
C LYS A 14 -0.27 24.64 -40.02
N ASN A 15 -1.47 24.06 -40.02
CA ASN A 15 -2.24 23.46 -41.12
C ASN A 15 -1.84 22.07 -41.66
N ALA A 16 -2.79 21.13 -41.58
CA ALA A 16 -3.53 20.71 -42.78
C ALA A 16 -4.77 19.88 -42.41
N SER A 17 -5.93 20.46 -42.73
CA SER A 17 -7.21 19.76 -42.91
C SER A 17 -7.08 18.61 -43.90
N ARG A 18 -7.77 17.49 -43.64
CA ARG A 18 -8.19 16.62 -44.74
C ARG A 18 -9.52 15.92 -44.42
N ASN A 19 -10.53 16.37 -45.17
CA ASN A 19 -11.81 15.74 -45.40
C ASN A 19 -11.67 14.28 -45.86
N VAL A 20 -12.59 13.43 -45.42
CA VAL A 20 -13.10 12.26 -46.15
C VAL A 20 -14.62 12.28 -45.89
N GLN A 21 -15.38 13.09 -46.60
CA GLN A 21 -15.96 12.88 -47.94
C GLN A 21 -16.81 11.61 -48.03
N LEU A 22 -18.10 11.88 -48.25
CA LEU A 22 -19.19 10.96 -48.55
C LEU A 22 -18.89 10.19 -49.83
N ASP A 23 -19.13 8.87 -49.82
CA ASP A 23 -19.35 8.12 -51.06
C ASP A 23 -20.86 8.05 -51.32
N GLU A 24 -21.30 8.94 -52.20
CA GLU A 24 -22.43 8.69 -53.09
C GLU A 24 -21.92 7.76 -54.20
N THR A 25 -22.57 6.62 -54.38
CA THR A 25 -22.52 5.89 -55.65
C THR A 25 -23.87 6.08 -56.31
N ASP A 26 -23.91 7.06 -57.20
CA ASP A 26 -24.92 7.22 -58.24
C ASP A 26 -24.36 6.52 -59.48
N ASP A 27 -25.07 5.52 -59.99
CA ASP A 27 -24.72 4.86 -61.26
C ASP A 27 -25.94 4.97 -62.16
N SER A 28 -25.77 5.72 -63.25
CA SER A 28 -26.83 6.06 -64.20
C SER A 28 -26.51 5.56 -65.61
N MET A 29 -27.56 5.08 -66.27
CA MET A 29 -27.80 4.95 -67.71
C MET A 29 -27.22 3.73 -68.47
N MET A 30 -28.11 2.93 -69.09
CA MET A 30 -28.50 3.12 -70.51
C MET A 30 -29.65 2.18 -70.96
N ALA A 31 -30.65 2.82 -71.60
CA ALA A 31 -31.44 2.47 -72.79
C ALA A 31 -32.28 1.18 -72.97
N ASP A 32 -33.55 1.47 -73.30
CA ASP A 32 -34.44 0.91 -74.34
C ASP A 32 -35.09 -0.48 -74.25
N GLY A 33 -36.42 -0.47 -74.42
CA GLY A 33 -37.23 -1.65 -74.71
C GLY A 33 -38.72 -1.44 -74.41
N ALA A 34 -39.45 -0.85 -75.36
CA ALA A 34 -40.90 -0.76 -75.34
C ALA A 34 -41.56 -2.16 -75.27
N ASN A 35 -42.58 -2.35 -74.41
CA ASN A 35 -43.80 -3.04 -74.83
C ASN A 35 -44.98 -2.76 -73.88
N MET A 36 -46.07 -2.25 -74.46
CA MET A 36 -47.38 -2.18 -73.84
C MET A 36 -47.97 -3.58 -73.76
N ASN A 37 -48.38 -4.04 -72.57
CA ASN A 37 -49.52 -4.96 -72.53
C ASN A 37 -50.33 -4.82 -71.25
N ALA A 38 -51.57 -4.36 -71.41
CA ALA A 38 -52.57 -4.32 -70.37
C ALA A 38 -52.98 -5.75 -70.00
N LYS A 39 -52.85 -6.13 -68.72
CA LYS A 39 -53.73 -7.13 -68.13
C LYS A 39 -53.92 -6.92 -66.64
N ARG A 40 -55.13 -6.47 -66.30
CA ARG A 40 -55.70 -6.46 -64.95
C ARG A 40 -55.50 -7.82 -64.28
N LYS A 41 -54.88 -7.87 -63.10
CA LYS A 41 -55.24 -8.83 -62.05
C LYS A 41 -55.15 -8.17 -60.67
N THR A 42 -56.31 -8.15 -60.07
CA THR A 42 -56.68 -7.76 -58.71
C THR A 42 -55.93 -8.56 -57.64
N GLY A 43 -55.60 -7.89 -56.53
CA GLY A 43 -55.73 -8.49 -55.21
C GLY A 43 -54.57 -9.30 -54.62
N GLN A 44 -53.31 -8.83 -54.66
CA GLN A 44 -52.24 -9.37 -53.78
C GLN A 44 -51.28 -8.28 -53.27
N GLY A 45 -51.81 -7.17 -52.74
CA GLY A 45 -50.99 -6.07 -52.19
C GLY A 45 -50.84 -6.05 -50.68
N ILE A 46 -51.59 -6.88 -49.94
CA ILE A 46 -51.83 -6.67 -48.50
C ILE A 46 -51.04 -7.66 -47.62
N GLY A 47 -50.67 -8.85 -48.13
CA GLY A 47 -49.93 -9.88 -47.37
C GLY A 47 -48.42 -9.62 -47.24
N LYS A 48 -47.69 -9.42 -48.36
CA LYS A 48 -46.23 -9.16 -48.37
C LYS A 48 -45.84 -7.79 -47.77
N LYS A 49 -46.74 -6.81 -47.83
CA LYS A 49 -46.55 -5.45 -47.27
C LYS A 49 -46.82 -5.39 -45.76
N ARG A 50 -47.52 -6.39 -45.20
CA ARG A 50 -47.76 -6.54 -43.75
C ARG A 50 -46.59 -7.25 -43.05
N GLN A 51 -46.06 -8.33 -43.63
CA GLN A 51 -44.89 -9.04 -43.07
C GLN A 51 -43.64 -8.15 -42.96
N THR A 52 -43.37 -7.33 -43.98
CA THR A 52 -42.26 -6.35 -43.95
C THR A 52 -42.46 -5.18 -42.98
N LYS A 53 -43.69 -4.89 -42.56
CA LYS A 53 -44.00 -3.85 -41.55
C LYS A 53 -43.82 -4.39 -40.13
N GLU A 54 -44.19 -5.64 -39.90
CA GLU A 54 -44.06 -6.31 -38.60
C GLU A 54 -42.59 -6.64 -38.28
N GLU A 55 -41.83 -7.14 -39.25
CA GLU A 55 -40.38 -7.37 -39.09
C GLU A 55 -39.60 -6.07 -38.86
N LYS A 56 -39.96 -4.98 -39.55
CA LYS A 56 -39.39 -3.64 -39.28
C LYS A 56 -39.75 -3.13 -37.88
N MET A 57 -40.93 -3.47 -37.37
CA MET A 57 -41.36 -3.09 -36.01
C MET A 57 -40.55 -3.85 -34.95
N LYS A 58 -40.36 -5.17 -35.12
CA LYS A 58 -39.54 -6.01 -34.23
C LYS A 58 -38.07 -5.56 -34.22
N LEU A 59 -37.49 -5.28 -35.40
CA LEU A 59 -36.11 -4.77 -35.50
C LEU A 59 -35.95 -3.40 -34.82
N MET A 60 -36.96 -2.54 -34.92
CA MET A 60 -36.94 -1.22 -34.26
C MET A 60 -37.06 -1.35 -32.73
N GLU A 61 -37.88 -2.27 -32.24
CA GLU A 61 -38.07 -2.56 -30.83
C GLU A 61 -36.82 -3.19 -30.20
N GLU A 62 -36.20 -4.16 -30.87
CA GLU A 62 -34.94 -4.78 -30.44
C GLU A 62 -33.80 -3.76 -30.40
N LYS A 63 -33.71 -2.89 -31.43
CA LYS A 63 -32.74 -1.79 -31.45
C LYS A 63 -32.99 -0.76 -30.35
N LYS A 64 -34.25 -0.55 -29.95
CA LYS A 64 -34.61 0.33 -28.82
C LYS A 64 -34.21 -0.30 -27.49
N LEU A 65 -34.48 -1.59 -27.31
CA LEU A 65 -34.10 -2.34 -26.10
C LEU A 65 -32.58 -2.37 -25.91
N LYS A 66 -31.84 -2.62 -27.00
CA LYS A 66 -30.37 -2.63 -26.98
C LYS A 66 -29.79 -1.26 -26.62
N ARG A 67 -30.35 -0.17 -27.18
CA ARG A 67 -29.96 1.21 -26.81
C ARG A 67 -30.25 1.53 -25.35
N GLU A 68 -31.35 1.03 -24.81
CA GLU A 68 -31.73 1.23 -23.41
C GLU A 68 -30.79 0.46 -22.46
N GLN A 69 -30.46 -0.79 -22.80
CA GLN A 69 -29.46 -1.58 -22.08
C GLN A 69 -28.07 -0.94 -22.13
N GLU A 70 -27.61 -0.49 -23.30
CA GLU A 70 -26.32 0.22 -23.44
C GLU A 70 -26.31 1.53 -22.62
N LYS A 71 -27.43 2.25 -22.55
CA LYS A 71 -27.57 3.45 -21.71
C LYS A 71 -27.48 3.11 -20.21
N LEU A 72 -28.14 2.04 -19.78
CA LEU A 72 -28.08 1.55 -18.40
C LEU A 72 -26.67 1.07 -18.02
N GLN A 73 -25.99 0.30 -18.88
CA GLN A 73 -24.62 -0.15 -18.64
C GLN A 73 -23.64 1.02 -18.58
N LYS A 74 -23.76 1.98 -19.49
CA LYS A 74 -22.91 3.19 -19.48
C LYS A 74 -23.17 4.04 -18.23
N ALA A 75 -24.41 4.11 -17.75
CA ALA A 75 -24.74 4.79 -16.51
C ALA A 75 -24.16 4.05 -15.28
N ALA A 76 -24.26 2.72 -15.25
CA ALA A 76 -23.69 1.89 -14.20
C ALA A 76 -22.16 2.02 -14.12
N LEU A 77 -21.46 1.89 -15.24
CA LEU A 77 -20.00 2.07 -15.31
C LEU A 77 -19.56 3.47 -14.87
N LYS A 78 -20.33 4.51 -15.23
CA LYS A 78 -20.05 5.88 -14.81
C LYS A 78 -20.30 6.09 -13.31
N ALA A 79 -21.31 5.43 -12.74
CA ALA A 79 -21.57 5.45 -11.31
C ALA A 79 -20.46 4.72 -10.54
N GLU A 80 -20.05 3.54 -11.01
CA GLU A 80 -18.95 2.76 -10.43
C GLU A 80 -17.62 3.53 -10.48
N GLU A 81 -17.31 4.20 -11.59
CA GLU A 81 -16.10 5.02 -11.69
C GLU A 81 -16.15 6.25 -10.77
N ALA A 82 -17.32 6.85 -10.60
CA ALA A 82 -17.51 7.97 -9.67
C ALA A 82 -17.35 7.52 -8.20
N GLU A 83 -17.89 6.35 -7.84
CA GLU A 83 -17.69 5.75 -6.52
C GLU A 83 -16.22 5.41 -6.28
N ARG A 84 -15.55 4.73 -7.22
CA ARG A 84 -14.12 4.40 -7.09
C ARG A 84 -13.27 5.65 -6.88
N LYS A 85 -13.56 6.73 -7.63
CA LYS A 85 -12.87 8.02 -7.46
C LYS A 85 -13.18 8.70 -6.12
N LYS A 86 -14.38 8.52 -5.56
CA LYS A 86 -14.74 9.02 -4.23
C LYS A 86 -13.97 8.26 -3.15
N LEU A 87 -13.92 6.93 -3.26
CA LEU A 87 -13.19 6.06 -2.35
C LEU A 87 -11.68 6.32 -2.39
N ASP A 88 -11.08 6.48 -3.56
CA ASP A 88 -9.66 6.83 -3.69
C ASP A 88 -9.33 8.17 -3.01
N LYS A 89 -10.26 9.14 -3.04
CA LYS A 89 -10.10 10.43 -2.34
C LYS A 89 -10.21 10.28 -0.83
N GLU A 90 -11.12 9.45 -0.34
CA GLU A 90 -11.25 9.17 1.09
C GLU A 90 -10.04 8.40 1.60
N LYS A 91 -9.59 7.35 0.90
CA LYS A 91 -8.37 6.60 1.22
C LYS A 91 -7.15 7.52 1.32
N LYS A 92 -6.96 8.42 0.35
CA LYS A 92 -5.87 9.42 0.38
C LYS A 92 -5.96 10.41 1.55
N LYS A 93 -7.15 10.65 2.11
CA LYS A 93 -7.31 11.46 3.34
C LYS A 93 -6.97 10.64 4.58
N TRP A 94 -7.30 9.35 4.59
CA TRP A 94 -6.99 8.43 5.69
C TRP A 94 -5.50 8.12 5.80
N GLU A 95 -4.82 7.98 4.67
CA GLU A 95 -3.35 7.76 4.60
C GLU A 95 -2.54 9.03 4.98
N LYS A 96 -3.19 10.14 5.35
CA LYS A 96 -2.48 11.40 5.61
C LYS A 96 -2.83 12.02 6.95
N GLY A 97 -1.78 12.51 7.61
CA GLY A 97 -1.89 13.41 8.76
C GLY A 97 -2.58 12.78 9.98
N LYS A 98 -3.53 13.51 10.57
CA LYS A 98 -4.15 13.16 11.85
C LYS A 98 -4.94 11.85 11.84
N PHE A 99 -5.49 11.46 10.70
CA PHE A 99 -6.24 10.21 10.57
C PHE A 99 -5.31 8.99 10.56
N ALA A 100 -4.18 9.08 9.86
CA ALA A 100 -3.21 8.01 9.81
C ALA A 100 -2.64 7.68 11.20
N LEU A 101 -2.36 8.70 12.03
CA LEU A 101 -1.92 8.51 13.42
C LEU A 101 -2.96 7.79 14.31
N LYS A 102 -4.25 7.94 14.02
CA LYS A 102 -5.32 7.24 14.74
C LYS A 102 -5.55 5.83 14.21
N SER A 103 -5.20 5.58 12.95
CA SER A 103 -5.41 4.31 12.27
C SER A 103 -4.22 3.37 12.41
N ILE A 104 -3.01 3.87 12.68
CA ILE A 104 -1.86 3.00 12.89
C ILE A 104 -2.01 2.20 14.18
N VAL A 105 -1.73 0.91 14.10
CA VAL A 105 -1.74 -0.02 15.24
C VAL A 105 -0.36 -0.61 15.38
N ALA A 106 0.24 -0.47 16.57
CA ALA A 106 1.44 -1.18 16.96
C ALA A 106 1.08 -2.58 17.47
N GLU A 107 1.46 -3.62 16.76
CA GLU A 107 1.24 -5.01 17.12
C GLU A 107 2.46 -5.52 17.88
N VAL A 108 2.33 -5.55 19.21
CA VAL A 108 3.40 -5.87 20.15
C VAL A 108 3.36 -7.35 20.47
N ASP A 109 4.46 -8.06 20.24
CA ASP A 109 4.57 -9.46 20.64
C ASP A 109 4.51 -9.61 22.17
N ARG A 110 3.77 -10.63 22.63
CA ARG A 110 3.55 -10.90 24.06
C ARG A 110 4.85 -11.02 24.85
N ARG A 111 5.95 -11.49 24.24
CA ARG A 111 7.24 -11.65 24.94
C ARG A 111 7.80 -10.31 25.40
N ILE A 112 7.49 -9.22 24.71
CA ILE A 112 7.91 -7.87 25.12
C ILE A 112 7.12 -7.44 26.35
N VAL A 113 5.83 -7.76 26.41
CA VAL A 113 4.97 -7.45 27.56
C VAL A 113 5.42 -8.24 28.79
N GLU A 114 5.87 -9.48 28.59
CA GLU A 114 6.43 -10.35 29.63
C GLU A 114 7.80 -9.88 30.14
N GLN A 115 8.52 -8.98 29.43
CA GLN A 115 9.82 -8.40 29.83
C GLN A 115 9.70 -7.32 30.93
N GLY A 116 8.85 -7.56 31.93
CA GLY A 116 8.72 -6.77 33.15
C GLY A 116 8.66 -5.26 32.91
N SER A 117 9.71 -4.55 33.35
CA SER A 117 9.82 -3.08 33.26
C SER A 117 9.69 -2.56 31.83
N THR A 118 10.31 -3.22 30.85
CA THR A 118 10.33 -2.77 29.45
C THR A 118 8.95 -2.81 28.83
N GLY A 119 8.24 -3.92 29.00
CA GLY A 119 6.85 -4.05 28.57
C GLY A 119 5.93 -3.01 29.22
N GLY A 120 6.06 -2.82 30.54
CA GLY A 120 5.27 -1.84 31.30
C GLY A 120 5.46 -0.41 30.79
N HIS A 121 6.71 0.05 30.65
CA HIS A 121 7.02 1.39 30.15
C HIS A 121 6.54 1.60 28.71
N LEU A 122 6.75 0.60 27.85
CA LEU A 122 6.32 0.66 26.46
C LEU A 122 4.81 0.84 26.33
N LEU A 123 4.03 -0.02 26.99
CA LEU A 123 2.56 0.04 26.90
C LEU A 123 2.01 1.32 27.52
N SER A 124 2.55 1.73 28.67
CA SER A 124 2.13 2.97 29.34
C SER A 124 2.38 4.18 28.43
N ARG A 125 3.55 4.24 27.78
CA ARG A 125 3.90 5.34 26.89
C ARG A 125 3.03 5.39 25.63
N ILE A 126 2.70 4.24 25.06
CA ILE A 126 1.79 4.15 23.91
C ILE A 126 0.41 4.72 24.29
N VAL A 127 -0.12 4.32 25.46
CA VAL A 127 -1.41 4.81 25.97
C VAL A 127 -1.38 6.32 26.25
N GLU A 128 -0.33 6.82 26.92
CA GLU A 128 -0.13 8.25 27.19
C GLU A 128 -0.17 9.11 25.92
N LYS A 129 0.34 8.57 24.82
CA LYS A 129 0.41 9.25 23.52
C LYS A 129 -0.85 9.05 22.67
N GLY A 130 -1.84 8.30 23.19
CA GLY A 130 -3.11 8.03 22.51
C GLY A 130 -2.96 7.19 21.24
N LEU A 131 -1.92 6.37 21.16
CA LEU A 131 -1.68 5.47 20.03
C LEU A 131 -2.37 4.13 20.25
N SER A 132 -2.83 3.50 19.16
CA SER A 132 -3.44 2.19 19.20
C SER A 132 -2.38 1.09 19.21
N PHE A 133 -2.60 0.05 20.01
CA PHE A 133 -1.76 -1.14 20.02
C PHE A 133 -2.58 -2.41 20.22
N ARG A 134 -1.98 -3.54 19.87
CA ARG A 134 -2.53 -4.87 20.09
C ARG A 134 -1.44 -5.79 20.58
N ILE A 135 -1.74 -6.62 21.58
CA ILE A 135 -0.84 -7.68 22.02
C ILE A 135 -1.12 -8.92 21.19
N THR A 136 -0.08 -9.48 20.57
CA THR A 136 -0.18 -10.61 19.65
C THR A 136 0.98 -11.58 19.86
N SER A 137 1.02 -12.68 19.10
CA SER A 137 2.16 -13.60 19.09
C SER A 137 2.61 -13.82 17.67
N TYR A 138 3.88 -13.54 17.40
CA TYR A 138 4.48 -13.69 16.08
C TYR A 138 5.50 -14.84 16.05
N PRO A 139 5.76 -15.44 14.87
CA PRO A 139 6.78 -16.49 14.74
C PRO A 139 8.18 -16.03 15.12
N ILE A 140 8.46 -14.73 14.97
CA ILE A 140 9.67 -14.10 15.50
C ILE A 140 9.28 -13.45 16.82
N GLU A 141 9.70 -14.04 17.92
CA GLU A 141 9.43 -13.50 19.26
C GLU A 141 10.04 -12.11 19.43
N ARG A 142 9.42 -11.32 20.32
CA ARG A 142 9.87 -9.94 20.65
C ARG A 142 9.84 -8.98 19.46
N SER A 143 8.96 -9.24 18.49
CA SER A 143 8.71 -8.33 17.38
C SER A 143 7.65 -7.29 17.72
N ILE A 144 7.80 -6.08 17.17
CA ILE A 144 6.75 -5.09 17.01
C ILE A 144 6.54 -4.91 15.50
N ILE A 145 5.31 -5.07 15.05
CA ILE A 145 4.89 -4.88 13.66
C ILE A 145 3.86 -3.75 13.64
N TRP A 146 3.73 -3.06 12.51
CA TRP A 146 2.74 -2.00 12.35
C TRP A 146 1.77 -2.32 11.23
N SER A 147 0.50 -1.98 11.45
CA SER A 147 -0.54 -2.09 10.44
C SER A 147 -1.44 -0.86 10.48
N MET A 148 -2.12 -0.59 9.37
CA MET A 148 -3.15 0.43 9.28
C MET A 148 -4.51 -0.23 9.47
N ALA A 149 -5.18 0.08 10.58
CA ALA A 149 -6.56 -0.31 10.81
C ALA A 149 -7.47 0.42 9.83
N VAL A 150 -8.34 -0.35 9.17
CA VAL A 150 -9.40 0.19 8.32
C VAL A 150 -10.55 0.62 9.24
N PRO A 151 -11.03 1.88 9.15
CA PRO A 151 -12.22 2.32 9.86
C PRO A 151 -13.44 1.45 9.51
N GLU A 152 -14.35 1.25 10.45
CA GLU A 152 -15.56 0.43 10.25
C GLU A 152 -16.41 0.93 9.07
N GLU A 153 -16.46 2.25 8.87
CA GLU A 153 -17.21 2.89 7.78
C GLU A 153 -16.66 2.54 6.39
N LEU A 154 -15.39 2.15 6.30
CA LEU A 154 -14.75 1.67 5.07
C LEU A 154 -14.68 0.15 4.99
N SER A 155 -14.84 -0.54 6.13
CA SER A 155 -14.83 -2.00 6.21
C SER A 155 -16.06 -2.63 5.54
N GLU A 156 -17.20 -1.94 5.55
CA GLU A 156 -18.41 -2.38 4.83
C GLU A 156 -18.31 -2.18 3.30
N LEU A 157 -17.51 -1.20 2.87
CA LEU A 157 -17.37 -0.81 1.46
C LEU A 157 -16.19 -1.50 0.77
N THR A 158 -15.28 -2.11 1.53
CA THR A 158 -14.04 -2.66 0.99
C THR A 158 -13.78 -4.06 1.54
N SER A 159 -13.46 -5.01 0.68
CA SER A 159 -12.80 -6.28 1.06
C SER A 159 -11.34 -6.08 1.49
N PHE A 160 -10.97 -4.87 1.91
CA PHE A 160 -9.61 -4.50 2.29
C PHE A 160 -9.32 -5.03 3.69
N GLN A 161 -8.45 -6.02 3.77
CA GLN A 161 -7.70 -6.28 4.99
C GLN A 161 -6.72 -5.12 5.20
N GLY A 162 -6.50 -4.70 6.46
CA GLY A 162 -5.63 -3.55 6.79
C GLY A 162 -4.28 -3.59 6.07
N THR A 163 -3.74 -2.41 5.74
CA THR A 163 -2.46 -2.33 5.03
C THR A 163 -1.33 -2.61 6.02
N GLU A 164 -0.55 -3.66 5.76
CA GLU A 164 0.66 -3.98 6.53
C GLU A 164 1.75 -2.95 6.23
N ILE A 165 2.38 -2.41 7.26
CA ILE A 165 3.51 -1.49 7.10
C ILE A 165 4.79 -2.33 7.08
N GLN A 166 5.63 -2.14 6.05
CA GLN A 166 6.86 -2.91 5.80
C GLN A 166 8.00 -2.53 6.76
N TYR A 167 7.73 -2.58 8.05
CA TYR A 167 8.68 -2.30 9.12
C TYR A 167 8.46 -3.28 10.28
N VAL A 168 9.54 -3.86 10.79
CA VAL A 168 9.52 -4.71 11.98
C VAL A 168 10.64 -4.30 12.91
N SER A 169 10.33 -4.17 14.20
CA SER A 169 11.33 -3.94 15.24
C SER A 169 11.47 -5.17 16.11
N ILE A 170 12.69 -5.59 16.39
CA ILE A 170 13.01 -6.67 17.32
C ILE A 170 13.59 -6.07 18.59
N VAL A 171 12.91 -6.27 19.71
CA VAL A 171 13.33 -5.75 21.02
C VAL A 171 14.14 -6.81 21.74
N LEU A 172 15.36 -6.46 22.17
CA LEU A 172 16.25 -7.33 22.93
C LEU A 172 16.69 -6.64 24.22
N GLU A 173 16.68 -7.39 25.32
CA GLU A 173 17.39 -6.97 26.52
C GLU A 173 18.90 -7.18 26.37
N ALA A 174 19.68 -6.49 27.20
CA ALA A 174 21.14 -6.50 27.12
C ALA A 174 21.75 -7.91 27.24
N ASP A 175 21.20 -8.74 28.13
CA ASP A 175 21.64 -10.11 28.37
C ASP A 175 21.29 -11.03 27.20
N GLU A 176 20.11 -10.87 26.61
CA GLU A 176 19.66 -11.60 25.43
C GLU A 176 20.55 -11.31 24.21
N PHE A 177 20.80 -10.01 23.95
CA PHE A 177 21.72 -9.59 22.88
C PHE A 177 23.13 -10.12 23.12
N SER A 178 23.65 -9.95 24.34
CA SER A 178 25.00 -10.42 24.70
C SER A 178 25.13 -11.94 24.55
N SER A 179 24.08 -12.69 24.90
CA SER A 179 24.05 -14.15 24.76
C SER A 179 24.06 -14.57 23.29
N LEU A 180 23.25 -13.94 22.43
CA LEU A 180 23.23 -14.21 20.99
C LEU A 180 24.57 -13.91 20.32
N VAL A 181 25.22 -12.82 20.72
CA VAL A 181 26.54 -12.44 20.20
C VAL A 181 27.61 -13.42 20.67
N THR A 182 27.64 -13.75 21.96
CA THR A 182 28.63 -14.67 22.53
C THR A 182 28.48 -16.09 21.97
N ALA A 183 27.25 -16.53 21.70
CA ALA A 183 26.96 -17.81 21.06
C ALA A 183 27.25 -17.82 19.55
N GLY A 184 27.59 -16.68 18.94
CA GLY A 184 27.83 -16.56 17.50
C GLY A 184 26.57 -16.64 16.64
N SER A 185 25.37 -16.72 17.25
CA SER A 185 24.10 -16.97 16.54
C SER A 185 23.34 -15.71 16.15
N PHE A 186 23.85 -14.52 16.47
CA PHE A 186 23.16 -13.25 16.18
C PHE A 186 22.94 -13.04 14.68
N MET A 187 23.94 -13.28 13.83
CA MET A 187 23.81 -13.08 12.38
C MET A 187 22.87 -14.10 11.72
N ASP A 188 22.85 -15.33 12.22
CA ASP A 188 21.87 -16.33 11.78
C ASP A 188 20.45 -15.88 12.14
N HIS A 189 20.27 -15.31 13.33
CA HIS A 189 19.00 -14.73 13.73
C HIS A 189 18.58 -13.59 12.80
N VAL A 190 19.47 -12.66 12.46
CA VAL A 190 19.19 -11.58 11.49
C VAL A 190 18.76 -12.16 10.15
N SER A 191 19.47 -13.17 9.64
CA SER A 191 19.16 -13.83 8.37
C SER A 191 17.78 -14.49 8.39
N ARG A 192 17.39 -15.14 9.51
CA ARG A 192 16.05 -15.71 9.68
C ARG A 192 14.95 -14.65 9.69
N VAL A 193 15.17 -13.54 10.40
CA VAL A 193 14.21 -12.43 10.44
C VAL A 193 14.04 -11.81 9.06
N GLN A 194 15.12 -11.54 8.34
CA GLN A 194 15.03 -11.04 6.96
C GLN A 194 14.37 -12.04 6.00
N THR A 195 14.63 -13.34 6.14
CA THR A 195 13.97 -14.35 5.29
C THR A 195 12.46 -14.32 5.49
N ARG A 196 12.01 -14.13 6.74
CA ARG A 196 10.59 -14.01 7.07
C ARG A 196 9.98 -12.69 6.59
N TYR A 197 10.74 -11.60 6.72
CA TYR A 197 10.31 -10.25 6.41
C TYR A 197 11.15 -9.65 5.27
N SER A 198 11.17 -10.32 4.11
CA SER A 198 12.12 -10.04 3.01
C SER A 198 11.96 -8.65 2.39
N THR A 199 10.76 -8.08 2.45
CA THR A 199 10.46 -6.73 1.95
C THR A 199 10.49 -5.66 3.04
N TYR A 200 10.70 -6.02 4.31
CA TYR A 200 10.58 -5.12 5.44
C TYR A 200 11.90 -4.42 5.73
N THR A 201 11.80 -3.26 6.38
CA THR A 201 12.92 -2.72 7.15
C THR A 201 12.91 -3.36 8.53
N VAL A 202 14.04 -3.94 8.93
CA VAL A 202 14.21 -4.58 10.24
C VAL A 202 15.00 -3.66 11.16
N CYS A 203 14.53 -3.40 12.37
CA CYS A 203 15.26 -2.61 13.37
C CYS A 203 15.48 -3.41 14.66
N TYR A 204 16.73 -3.65 15.03
CA TYR A 204 17.06 -4.22 16.33
C TYR A 204 17.17 -3.12 17.38
N ILE A 205 16.33 -3.15 18.41
CA ILE A 205 16.37 -2.23 19.54
C ILE A 205 16.92 -2.99 20.74
N THR A 206 18.11 -2.62 21.21
CA THR A 206 18.71 -3.26 22.39
C THR A 206 18.65 -2.32 23.58
N ASN A 207 18.00 -2.76 24.66
CA ASN A 207 17.83 -1.99 25.88
C ASN A 207 19.02 -2.20 26.83
N ARG A 208 19.50 -1.12 27.47
CA ARG A 208 20.48 -1.13 28.57
C ARG A 208 21.80 -1.86 28.29
N LEU A 209 22.20 -1.99 27.02
CA LEU A 209 23.38 -2.80 26.65
C LEU A 209 24.68 -2.29 27.29
N MET A 210 24.93 -0.98 27.21
CA MET A 210 26.19 -0.41 27.70
C MET A 210 26.28 -0.45 29.22
N SER A 211 25.15 -0.20 29.93
CA SER A 211 25.11 -0.28 31.39
C SER A 211 25.29 -1.72 31.88
N TYR A 212 24.72 -2.69 31.17
CA TYR A 212 24.95 -4.11 31.42
C TYR A 212 26.43 -4.48 31.27
N ILE A 213 27.06 -4.11 30.15
CA ILE A 213 28.49 -4.41 29.90
C ILE A 213 29.35 -3.78 30.99
N HIS A 214 29.13 -2.51 31.30
CA HIS A 214 29.89 -1.82 32.35
C HIS A 214 29.76 -2.51 33.71
N LYS A 215 28.53 -2.93 34.07
CA LYS A 215 28.28 -3.68 35.31
C LYS A 215 29.04 -5.01 35.32
N ARG A 216 29.03 -5.76 34.21
CA ARG A 216 29.76 -7.05 34.10
C ARG A 216 31.27 -6.88 34.19
N GLU A 217 31.81 -5.86 33.54
CA GLU A 217 33.25 -5.53 33.63
C GLU A 217 33.65 -5.17 35.07
N GLN A 218 32.82 -4.39 35.76
CA GLN A 218 33.07 -4.03 37.15
C GLN A 218 32.99 -5.25 38.09
N GLU A 219 32.05 -6.16 37.85
CA GLU A 219 31.92 -7.42 38.59
C GLU A 219 33.15 -8.32 38.40
N GLN A 220 33.68 -8.40 37.17
CA GLN A 220 34.87 -9.19 36.84
C GLN A 220 36.14 -8.59 37.45
N TYR A 221 36.29 -7.26 37.40
CA TYR A 221 37.42 -6.58 38.06
C TYR A 221 37.47 -6.85 39.57
N LYS A 222 36.30 -6.90 40.23
CA LYS A 222 36.19 -7.22 41.66
C LYS A 222 36.42 -8.71 41.98
N ASN A 223 36.25 -9.61 41.01
CA ASN A 223 36.27 -11.07 41.20
C ASN A 223 37.13 -11.77 40.13
N LEU A 224 38.42 -11.42 40.07
CA LEU A 224 39.39 -11.85 39.05
C LEU A 224 39.45 -13.38 38.84
N ASP A 225 39.26 -14.18 39.90
CA ASP A 225 39.47 -15.64 39.84
C ASP A 225 38.20 -16.46 39.57
N LYS A 226 37.01 -15.85 39.39
CA LYS A 226 35.73 -16.58 39.34
C LYS A 226 34.85 -16.33 38.12
N SER A 227 35.18 -15.36 37.27
CA SER A 227 34.31 -15.00 36.14
C SER A 227 34.84 -15.52 34.81
N SER A 228 34.09 -16.44 34.19
CA SER A 228 34.32 -16.87 32.80
C SER A 228 33.69 -15.92 31.76
N TRP A 229 33.10 -14.81 32.20
CA TRP A 229 32.46 -13.85 31.31
C TRP A 229 33.51 -13.14 30.45
N ARG A 230 33.17 -12.92 29.19
CA ARG A 230 33.97 -12.13 28.24
C ARG A 230 33.09 -11.04 27.66
N ARG A 231 33.68 -9.85 27.47
CA ARG A 231 32.99 -8.74 26.81
C ARG A 231 32.57 -9.17 25.39
N PRO A 232 31.28 -9.11 25.04
CA PRO A 232 30.83 -9.38 23.68
C PRO A 232 31.37 -8.29 22.72
N PRO A 233 31.78 -8.65 21.48
CA PRO A 233 32.28 -7.70 20.49
C PRO A 233 31.13 -6.90 19.85
N VAL A 234 30.48 -6.03 20.65
CA VAL A 234 29.28 -5.29 20.24
C VAL A 234 29.54 -4.43 19.01
N GLU A 235 30.62 -3.66 19.03
CA GLU A 235 30.94 -2.69 17.98
C GLU A 235 31.18 -3.38 16.63
N GLU A 236 31.87 -4.53 16.64
CA GLU A 236 32.08 -5.36 15.45
C GLU A 236 30.75 -5.92 14.91
N VAL A 237 29.89 -6.42 15.79
CA VAL A 237 28.58 -6.96 15.41
C VAL A 237 27.69 -5.89 14.80
N LEU A 238 27.63 -4.69 15.40
CA LEU A 238 26.83 -3.59 14.87
C LEU A 238 27.38 -3.07 13.53
N ALA A 239 28.70 -3.02 13.37
CA ALA A 239 29.33 -2.69 12.10
C ALA A 239 29.02 -3.73 11.01
N LYS A 240 29.07 -5.02 11.34
CA LYS A 240 28.65 -6.09 10.44
C LYS A 240 27.17 -5.99 10.07
N LEU A 241 26.30 -5.69 11.04
CA LEU A 241 24.87 -5.52 10.81
C LEU A 241 24.60 -4.44 9.75
N THR A 242 25.30 -3.30 9.83
CA THR A 242 25.12 -2.17 8.91
C THR A 242 25.78 -2.37 7.55
N THR A 243 26.80 -3.23 7.44
CA THR A 243 27.55 -3.45 6.20
C THR A 243 27.13 -4.68 5.41
N HIS A 244 26.62 -5.72 6.08
CA HIS A 244 26.33 -7.02 5.46
C HIS A 244 24.83 -7.24 5.21
N PHE A 245 23.95 -6.44 5.81
CA PHE A 245 22.51 -6.63 5.72
C PHE A 245 21.81 -5.39 5.15
N CYS A 246 21.06 -5.59 4.07
CA CYS A 246 20.24 -4.54 3.48
C CYS A 246 18.98 -4.28 4.32
N ARG A 247 18.62 -3.01 4.53
CA ARG A 247 17.41 -2.59 5.27
C ARG A 247 17.36 -3.12 6.72
N VAL A 248 18.51 -3.42 7.32
CA VAL A 248 18.61 -3.74 8.74
C VAL A 248 19.25 -2.56 9.47
N ARG A 249 18.65 -2.18 10.58
CA ARG A 249 19.08 -1.08 11.44
C ARG A 249 19.24 -1.58 12.87
N SER A 250 20.00 -0.85 13.66
CA SER A 250 20.11 -1.07 15.10
C SER A 250 19.99 0.24 15.85
N ARG A 251 19.39 0.16 17.04
CA ARG A 251 19.35 1.22 18.04
C ARG A 251 19.74 0.64 19.39
N LEU A 252 20.58 1.35 20.12
CA LEU A 252 20.85 1.09 21.53
C LEU A 252 20.07 2.13 22.35
N CYS A 253 19.24 1.66 23.27
CA CYS A 253 18.52 2.49 24.22
C CYS A 253 19.20 2.41 25.59
N VAL A 254 19.31 3.56 26.26
CA VAL A 254 19.90 3.69 27.58
C VAL A 254 19.01 3.04 28.64
N ASP A 255 17.70 3.23 28.52
CA ASP A 255 16.69 2.70 29.43
C ASP A 255 15.33 2.45 28.73
N GLU A 256 14.36 1.94 29.50
CA GLU A 256 13.01 1.62 29.05
C GLU A 256 12.21 2.84 28.63
N ALA A 257 12.48 4.01 29.22
CA ALA A 257 11.81 5.25 28.85
C ALA A 257 12.25 5.71 27.46
N GLU A 258 13.55 5.65 27.17
CA GLU A 258 14.09 5.95 25.85
C GLU A 258 13.61 4.93 24.81
N LEU A 259 13.56 3.64 25.16
CA LEU A 259 13.00 2.60 24.29
C LEU A 259 11.54 2.90 23.94
N ALA A 260 10.73 3.21 24.96
CA ALA A 260 9.31 3.50 24.77
C ALA A 260 9.09 4.76 23.91
N GLU A 261 9.84 5.83 24.16
CA GLU A 261 9.78 7.06 23.34
C GLU A 261 10.24 6.80 21.90
N HIS A 262 11.27 5.96 21.69
CA HIS A 262 11.69 5.59 20.35
C HIS A 262 10.58 4.84 19.59
N VAL A 263 9.92 3.86 20.22
CA VAL A 263 8.83 3.10 19.58
C VAL A 263 7.64 4.00 19.27
N VAL A 264 7.26 4.91 20.16
CA VAL A 264 6.20 5.91 19.90
C VAL A 264 6.57 6.85 18.76
N GLY A 265 7.80 7.37 18.76
CA GLY A 265 8.30 8.25 17.70
C GLY A 265 8.34 7.56 16.34
N LEU A 266 8.75 6.29 16.31
CA LEU A 266 8.74 5.44 15.13
C LEU A 266 7.31 5.20 14.64
N THR A 267 6.40 4.83 15.54
CA THR A 267 4.97 4.64 15.21
C THR A 267 4.38 5.90 14.57
N SER A 268 4.67 7.07 15.16
CA SER A 268 4.17 8.35 14.64
C SER A 268 4.75 8.69 13.26
N SER A 269 6.02 8.34 13.04
CA SER A 269 6.71 8.53 11.75
C SER A 269 6.17 7.58 10.69
N LEU A 270 5.94 6.31 11.01
CA LEU A 270 5.39 5.31 10.11
C LEU A 270 3.94 5.64 9.69
N ALA A 271 3.17 6.28 10.56
CA ALA A 271 1.84 6.78 10.21
C ALA A 271 1.87 7.96 9.25
N SER A 272 2.98 8.69 9.16
CA SER A 272 3.11 9.90 8.34
C SER A 272 3.74 9.64 6.96
N CYS A 273 4.16 8.40 6.70
CA CYS A 273 4.89 7.98 5.49
C CYS A 273 3.97 7.41 4.41
#